data_AF-A0A7C1BNG8-F1
#
_entry.id   AF-A0A7C1BNG8-F1
#
_cell.length_a   1.000
_cell.length_b   1.000
_cell.length_c   1.000
_cell.angle_alpha   90.00
_cell.angle_beta   90.00
_cell.angle_gamma   90.00
#
_symmetry.space_group_name_H-M   'P 1'
#
loop_
_entity.id
_entity.type
_entity.pdbx_description
1 polymer ?
#
loop_
_entity_poly.entity_id
_entity_poly.type
_entity_poly.pdbx_seq_one_letter_code
_entity_poly.pdbx_strand_id
1 'polypeptide(L)'
;MSRDFLIVIGMLLVATSFLLLLTYSPPQSTQDVVKLSSYNITYLVRENHTYTLRENILLKNELNISVDEFIYVGMPLNTSNQECILISSTLKAEGLKRDMDNNPILVFRVSLLPNESLWLNLTFNLRVLRYRLKYSGDVPWPSKSLVDECTPKRFWPVYNQTFIRLAKDIALDAKNPIDAAYKVSRWILDHLEYTVSRRKGGEHALIKEMGHLKIVGDCEEVADVFTTIMRIIGIKSRVVKGLMLIGRQDGEYYMWIKKVGETYEYSDNWGGHAWPQFYIEDFGWIDVELLEGPDIKIGDLSEYHVKFNIEDRMYTGSTISGMVVASQLSIMLEEYHFIIGGG
;
A
#
# COMPACT_ATOMS: atom_id res chain seq x y z
N MET A 1 68.10 -7.09 28.99
CA MET A 1 67.84 -6.39 27.71
C MET A 1 67.62 -4.93 27.99
N SER A 2 68.29 -4.03 27.29
CA SER A 2 68.12 -2.58 27.48
C SER A 2 66.73 -2.14 27.01
N ARG A 3 66.19 -1.06 27.60
CA ARG A 3 64.88 -0.49 27.25
C ARG A 3 64.78 -0.19 25.75
N ASP A 4 65.88 0.20 25.14
CA ASP A 4 65.97 0.52 23.71
C ASP A 4 65.81 -0.74 22.83
N PHE A 5 66.28 -1.90 23.30
CA PHE A 5 66.12 -3.17 22.60
C PHE A 5 64.64 -3.63 22.55
N LEU A 6 63.90 -3.40 23.64
CA LEU A 6 62.46 -3.69 23.70
C LEU A 6 61.63 -2.75 22.82
N ILE A 7 62.03 -1.48 22.72
CA ILE A 7 61.36 -0.49 21.87
C ILE A 7 61.55 -0.83 20.39
N VAL A 8 62.75 -1.27 19.99
CA VAL A 8 63.04 -1.69 18.60
C VAL A 8 62.24 -2.94 18.22
N ILE A 9 62.14 -3.94 19.12
CA ILE A 9 61.30 -5.12 18.89
C ILE A 9 59.83 -4.74 18.78
N GLY A 10 59.35 -3.83 19.65
CA GLY A 10 57.97 -3.34 19.60
C GLY A 10 57.65 -2.66 18.26
N MET A 11 58.55 -1.81 17.75
CA MET A 11 58.36 -1.15 16.45
C MET A 11 58.41 -2.14 15.29
N LEU A 12 59.28 -3.14 15.33
CA LEU A 12 59.34 -4.22 14.33
C LEU A 12 58.05 -5.04 14.31
N LEU A 13 57.50 -5.39 15.47
CA LEU A 13 56.25 -6.15 15.57
C LEU A 13 55.07 -5.36 15.00
N VAL A 14 54.95 -4.06 15.30
CA VAL A 14 53.91 -3.19 14.74
C VAL A 14 54.05 -3.05 13.23
N ALA A 15 55.28 -2.85 12.72
CA ALA A 15 55.54 -2.77 11.28
C ALA A 15 55.20 -4.08 10.55
N THR A 16 55.53 -5.24 11.13
CA THR A 16 55.17 -6.55 10.56
C THR A 16 53.66 -6.81 10.58
N SER A 17 52.95 -6.37 11.62
CA SER A 17 51.47 -6.45 11.70
C SER A 17 50.81 -5.57 10.63
N PHE A 18 51.36 -4.37 10.39
CA PHE A 18 50.88 -3.47 9.35
C PHE A 18 51.15 -4.00 7.93
N LEU A 19 52.30 -4.66 7.71
CA LEU A 19 52.60 -5.32 6.43
C LEU A 19 51.69 -6.54 6.18
N LEU A 20 51.36 -7.30 7.23
CA LEU A 20 50.40 -8.41 7.15
C LEU A 20 48.99 -7.91 6.81
N LEU A 21 48.56 -6.77 7.35
CA LEU A 21 47.30 -6.13 6.99
C LEU A 21 47.27 -5.58 5.55
N LEU A 22 48.39 -5.07 5.04
CA LEU A 22 48.50 -4.59 3.65
C LEU A 22 48.57 -5.72 2.62
N THR A 23 48.98 -6.92 3.03
CA THR A 23 49.08 -8.10 2.15
C THR A 23 47.92 -9.08 2.30
N TYR A 24 47.09 -8.91 3.33
CA TYR A 24 45.86 -9.67 3.51
C TYR A 24 44.78 -9.18 2.55
N SER A 25 44.82 -9.69 1.32
CA SER A 25 43.64 -9.71 0.47
C SER A 25 42.70 -10.79 0.99
N PRO A 26 41.49 -10.47 1.49
CA PRO A 26 40.52 -11.52 1.79
C PRO A 26 40.31 -12.35 0.51
N PRO A 27 40.16 -13.67 0.62
CA PRO A 27 39.86 -14.48 -0.55
C PRO A 27 38.64 -13.88 -1.24
N GLN A 28 38.83 -13.43 -2.49
CA GLN A 28 37.70 -13.08 -3.34
C GLN A 28 36.77 -14.28 -3.32
N SER A 29 35.56 -14.04 -2.83
CA SER A 29 34.42 -14.92 -2.97
C SER A 29 34.20 -15.18 -4.46
N THR A 30 34.92 -16.15 -5.02
CA THR A 30 34.66 -16.69 -6.35
C THR A 30 33.48 -17.63 -6.24
N GLN A 31 32.27 -17.06 -6.19
CA GLN A 31 31.06 -17.61 -6.80
C GLN A 31 30.08 -16.45 -7.04
N ASP A 32 30.45 -15.55 -7.95
CA ASP A 32 29.43 -14.99 -8.85
C ASP A 32 28.95 -16.14 -9.75
N VAL A 33 28.11 -17.01 -9.18
CA VAL A 33 27.17 -17.75 -10.01
C VAL A 33 26.22 -16.67 -10.51
N VAL A 34 26.48 -16.17 -11.72
CA VAL A 34 25.43 -15.56 -12.53
C VAL A 34 24.37 -16.64 -12.67
N LYS A 35 23.43 -16.66 -11.73
CA LYS A 35 22.15 -17.34 -11.88
C LYS A 35 21.52 -16.61 -13.05
N LEU A 36 21.75 -17.10 -14.27
CA LEU A 36 20.86 -16.83 -15.39
C LEU A 36 19.48 -17.12 -14.84
N SER A 37 18.70 -16.07 -14.56
CA SER A 37 17.41 -16.23 -13.92
C SER A 37 16.61 -17.18 -14.81
N SER A 38 16.24 -18.34 -14.29
CA SER A 38 15.41 -19.33 -14.98
C SER A 38 14.00 -18.80 -15.26
N TYR A 39 13.75 -17.54 -14.90
CA TYR A 39 12.53 -16.81 -15.06
C TYR A 39 12.82 -15.38 -15.49
N ASN A 40 11.82 -14.75 -16.10
CA ASN A 40 11.87 -13.35 -16.50
C ASN A 40 10.48 -12.73 -16.35
N ILE A 41 10.43 -11.56 -15.71
CA ILE A 41 9.23 -10.74 -15.52
C ILE A 41 9.42 -9.46 -16.32
N THR A 42 8.58 -9.26 -17.34
CA THR A 42 8.68 -8.12 -18.26
C THR A 42 7.37 -7.39 -18.36
N TYR A 43 7.41 -6.13 -18.77
CA TYR A 43 6.22 -5.37 -19.08
C TYR A 43 5.74 -5.68 -20.50
N LEU A 44 4.51 -6.18 -20.63
CA LEU A 44 3.77 -6.18 -21.90
C LEU A 44 3.18 -4.81 -22.20
N VAL A 45 2.69 -4.14 -21.16
CA VAL A 45 2.16 -2.79 -21.21
C VAL A 45 2.86 -2.00 -20.12
N ARG A 46 3.26 -0.77 -20.43
CA ARG A 46 3.87 0.18 -19.50
C ARG A 46 3.63 1.60 -19.98
N GLU A 47 2.56 2.21 -19.50
CA GLU A 47 2.07 3.50 -19.97
C GLU A 47 1.92 4.46 -18.79
N ASN A 48 2.49 5.65 -18.90
CA ASN A 48 2.32 6.69 -17.88
C ASN A 48 1.07 7.51 -18.20
N HIS A 49 0.24 7.71 -17.19
CA HIS A 49 -0.92 8.59 -17.23
C HIS A 49 -0.72 9.68 -16.20
N THR A 50 -1.05 10.92 -16.58
CA THR A 50 -0.91 12.07 -15.69
C THR A 50 -2.26 12.68 -15.39
N TYR A 51 -2.45 13.08 -14.15
CA TYR A 51 -3.62 13.77 -13.66
C TYR A 51 -3.19 15.01 -12.89
N THR A 52 -3.96 16.09 -13.05
CA THR A 52 -4.02 17.14 -12.04
C THR A 52 -5.12 16.76 -11.07
N LEU A 53 -4.75 16.36 -9.86
CA LEU A 53 -5.72 16.08 -8.79
C LEU A 53 -5.97 17.39 -8.02
N ARG A 54 -7.22 17.84 -7.98
CA ARG A 54 -7.67 18.87 -7.02
C ARG A 54 -8.46 18.19 -5.92
N GLU A 55 -8.01 18.38 -4.69
CA GLU A 55 -8.69 17.91 -3.48
C GLU A 55 -9.21 19.13 -2.73
N ASN A 56 -10.53 19.24 -2.55
CA ASN A 56 -11.15 20.35 -1.84
C ASN A 56 -11.81 19.84 -0.56
N ILE A 57 -11.49 20.45 0.57
CA ILE A 57 -11.99 20.05 1.89
C ILE A 57 -12.69 21.24 2.53
N LEU A 58 -13.99 21.10 2.79
CA LEU A 58 -14.78 22.09 3.52
C LEU A 58 -14.76 21.77 5.02
N LEU A 59 -14.01 22.58 5.77
CA LEU A 59 -13.96 22.54 7.22
C LEU A 59 -14.98 23.52 7.80
N LYS A 60 -15.66 23.12 8.88
CA LYS A 60 -16.59 23.98 9.61
C LYS A 60 -16.42 23.85 11.11
N ASN A 61 -16.42 24.99 11.80
CA ASN A 61 -16.54 25.03 13.25
C ASN A 61 -18.03 25.02 13.64
N GLU A 62 -18.54 23.86 14.03
CA GLU A 62 -19.93 23.71 14.48
C GLU A 62 -20.12 24.05 15.98
N LEU A 63 -19.05 24.45 16.67
CA LEU A 63 -19.06 24.78 18.09
C LEU A 63 -19.34 26.28 18.31
N ASN A 64 -19.78 26.61 19.53
CA ASN A 64 -19.97 28.00 19.96
C ASN A 64 -18.71 28.64 20.58
N ILE A 65 -17.54 28.08 20.30
CA ILE A 65 -16.23 28.57 20.74
C ILE A 65 -15.28 28.61 19.54
N SER A 66 -14.27 29.47 19.57
CA SER A 66 -13.20 29.44 18.57
C SER A 66 -12.38 28.16 18.71
N VAL A 67 -12.01 27.58 17.56
CA VAL A 67 -11.20 26.37 17.46
C VAL A 67 -9.88 26.73 16.79
N ASP A 68 -8.77 26.21 17.31
CA ASP A 68 -7.43 26.28 16.71
C ASP A 68 -6.79 24.90 16.83
N GLU A 69 -6.66 24.19 15.71
CA GLU A 69 -6.20 22.79 15.72
C GLU A 69 -5.35 22.43 14.50
N PHE A 70 -4.84 21.19 14.51
CA PHE A 70 -4.14 20.61 13.38
C PHE A 70 -5.05 19.68 12.58
N ILE A 71 -5.08 19.88 11.28
CA ILE A 71 -5.75 19.03 10.30
C ILE A 71 -4.70 18.17 9.60
N TYR A 72 -4.98 16.88 9.51
CA TYR A 72 -4.11 15.88 8.91
C TYR A 72 -4.71 15.42 7.59
N VAL A 73 -3.99 15.58 6.49
CA VAL A 73 -4.46 15.25 5.14
C VAL A 73 -3.51 14.23 4.52
N GLY A 74 -4.01 13.03 4.24
CA GLY A 74 -3.31 12.00 3.49
C GLY A 74 -3.12 12.44 2.06
N MET A 75 -2.00 12.04 1.45
CA MET A 75 -1.71 12.37 0.06
C MET A 75 -1.44 11.10 -0.75
N PRO A 76 -1.66 11.12 -2.08
CA PRO A 76 -1.31 9.98 -2.91
C PRO A 76 0.16 9.58 -2.74
N LEU A 77 0.41 8.28 -2.72
CA LEU A 77 1.72 7.71 -2.44
C LEU A 77 2.73 7.90 -3.59
N ASN A 78 4.00 8.05 -3.21
CA ASN A 78 5.13 7.81 -4.10
C ASN A 78 5.57 6.35 -3.99
N THR A 79 5.42 5.59 -5.08
CA THR A 79 5.76 4.17 -5.19
C THR A 79 6.45 3.89 -6.52
N SER A 80 6.84 2.64 -6.81
CA SER A 80 7.48 2.29 -8.08
C SER A 80 6.59 2.49 -9.31
N ASN A 81 5.27 2.60 -9.14
CA ASN A 81 4.29 2.77 -10.22
C ASN A 81 3.36 3.98 -10.02
N GLN A 82 3.71 4.89 -9.11
CA GLN A 82 2.98 6.13 -8.89
C GLN A 82 3.89 7.22 -8.33
N GLU A 83 3.75 8.45 -8.84
CA GLU A 83 4.40 9.64 -8.33
C GLU A 83 3.39 10.76 -8.11
N CYS A 84 3.54 11.50 -7.02
CA CYS A 84 2.67 12.57 -6.58
C CYS A 84 3.51 13.72 -6.04
N ILE A 85 3.19 14.93 -6.48
CA ILE A 85 3.82 16.18 -6.06
C ILE A 85 2.72 17.17 -5.70
N LEU A 86 2.77 17.73 -4.48
CA LEU A 86 1.92 18.85 -4.11
C LEU A 86 2.38 20.11 -4.86
N ILE A 87 1.49 20.70 -5.66
CA ILE A 87 1.74 21.89 -6.46
C ILE A 87 1.36 23.15 -5.70
N SER A 88 0.19 23.15 -5.07
CA SER A 88 -0.32 24.30 -4.32
C SER A 88 -1.33 23.89 -3.26
N SER A 89 -1.46 24.72 -2.23
CA SER A 89 -2.49 24.59 -1.20
C SER A 89 -2.95 25.98 -0.73
N THR A 90 -4.23 26.11 -0.34
CA THR A 90 -4.77 27.40 0.17
C THR A 90 -4.13 27.84 1.47
N LEU A 91 -3.75 26.88 2.31
CA LEU A 91 -2.92 27.09 3.50
C LEU A 91 -1.53 26.52 3.27
N LYS A 92 -0.52 27.12 3.88
CA LYS A 92 0.82 26.54 3.93
C LYS A 92 0.79 25.33 4.87
N ALA A 93 1.26 24.18 4.40
CA ALA A 93 1.47 23.03 5.28
C ALA A 93 2.55 23.34 6.32
N GLU A 94 2.28 22.99 7.58
CA GLU A 94 3.26 23.02 8.68
C GLU A 94 4.38 22.00 8.45
N GLY A 95 4.07 20.90 7.76
CA GLY A 95 5.05 19.93 7.32
C GLY A 95 4.42 18.64 6.79
N LEU A 96 5.31 17.69 6.48
CA LEU A 96 4.98 16.33 6.07
C LEU A 96 5.36 15.37 7.20
N LYS A 97 4.40 14.60 7.68
CA LYS A 97 4.58 13.50 8.64
C LYS A 97 4.38 12.16 7.96
N ARG A 98 4.65 11.09 8.70
CA ARG A 98 4.34 9.72 8.29
C ARG A 98 3.61 8.99 9.41
N ASP A 99 2.66 8.14 9.05
CA ASP A 99 2.01 7.23 9.99
C ASP A 99 2.91 6.02 10.31
N MET A 100 2.37 5.08 11.09
CA MET A 100 3.05 3.83 11.48
C MET A 100 3.32 2.87 10.32
N ASP A 101 2.62 3.05 9.20
CA ASP A 101 2.76 2.29 7.96
C ASP A 101 3.57 3.07 6.91
N ASN A 102 4.20 4.17 7.34
CA ASN A 102 5.05 5.05 6.55
C ASN A 102 4.28 5.84 5.46
N ASN A 103 2.95 5.92 5.53
CA ASN A 103 2.12 6.70 4.62
C ASN A 103 2.29 8.21 4.89
N PRO A 104 2.42 9.04 3.86
CA PRO A 104 2.62 10.49 3.97
C PRO A 104 1.34 11.21 4.44
N ILE A 105 1.50 12.14 5.37
CA ILE A 105 0.42 12.97 5.92
C ILE A 105 0.87 14.43 5.93
N LEU A 106 0.18 15.29 5.20
CA LEU A 106 0.32 16.75 5.27
C LEU A 106 -0.38 17.26 6.54
N VAL A 107 0.24 18.22 7.21
CA VAL A 107 -0.30 18.81 8.45
C VAL A 107 -0.56 20.29 8.23
N PHE A 108 -1.76 20.75 8.56
CA PHE A 108 -2.18 22.15 8.46
C PHE A 108 -2.65 22.64 9.81
N ARG A 109 -2.33 23.88 10.18
CA ARG A 109 -2.96 24.54 11.34
C ARG A 109 -4.14 25.37 10.85
N VAL A 110 -5.30 25.17 11.47
CA VAL A 110 -6.55 25.85 11.09
C VAL A 110 -7.16 26.47 12.33
N SER A 111 -7.52 27.76 12.25
CA SER A 111 -8.22 28.47 13.31
C SER A 111 -9.52 29.07 12.77
N LEU A 112 -10.66 28.77 13.39
CA LEU A 112 -12.00 29.22 12.98
C LEU A 112 -12.80 29.75 14.17
N LEU A 113 -13.47 30.88 14.00
CA LEU A 113 -14.45 31.39 14.95
C LEU A 113 -15.74 30.54 14.94
N PRO A 114 -16.65 30.71 15.92
CA PRO A 114 -17.91 29.98 15.95
C PRO A 114 -18.70 30.10 14.63
N ASN A 115 -19.17 28.97 14.10
CA ASN A 115 -19.91 28.84 12.83
C ASN A 115 -19.16 29.24 11.55
N GLU A 116 -17.86 29.57 11.63
CA GLU A 116 -17.06 29.83 10.43
C GLU A 116 -16.77 28.55 9.66
N SER A 117 -16.47 28.72 8.37
CA SER A 117 -16.08 27.63 7.47
C SER A 117 -14.89 28.06 6.61
N LEU A 118 -14.06 27.09 6.24
CA LEU A 118 -12.88 27.29 5.41
C LEU A 118 -12.76 26.17 4.39
N TRP A 119 -12.41 26.54 3.16
CA TRP A 119 -11.98 25.62 2.13
C TRP A 119 -10.46 25.42 2.17
N LEU A 120 -10.03 24.22 2.53
CA LEU A 120 -8.66 23.76 2.34
C LEU A 120 -8.59 23.07 0.98
N ASN A 121 -8.03 23.76 -0.02
CA ASN A 121 -7.90 23.21 -1.36
C ASN A 121 -6.45 22.88 -1.64
N LEU A 122 -6.20 21.68 -2.14
CA LEU A 122 -4.90 21.15 -2.51
C LEU A 122 -4.91 20.83 -4.00
N THR A 123 -3.77 21.01 -4.65
CA THR A 123 -3.58 20.58 -6.03
C THR A 123 -2.32 19.77 -6.12
N PHE A 124 -2.43 18.57 -6.68
CA PHE A 124 -1.34 17.64 -6.89
C PHE A 124 -1.14 17.38 -8.39
N ASN A 125 0.11 17.22 -8.79
CA ASN A 125 0.45 16.56 -10.04
C ASN A 125 0.69 15.09 -9.74
N LEU A 126 -0.10 14.22 -10.37
CA LEU A 126 -0.09 12.78 -10.16
C LEU A 126 0.30 12.09 -11.46
N ARG A 127 1.26 11.19 -11.40
CA ARG A 127 1.61 10.27 -12.49
C ARG A 127 1.38 8.85 -12.00
N VAL A 128 0.50 8.11 -12.67
CA VAL A 128 0.27 6.69 -12.41
C VAL A 128 0.76 5.87 -13.60
N LEU A 129 1.24 4.66 -13.33
CA LEU A 129 1.64 3.72 -14.36
C LEU A 129 0.56 2.67 -14.56
N ARG A 130 -0.05 2.66 -15.75
CA ARG A 130 -0.77 1.48 -16.26
C ARG A 130 0.25 0.45 -16.67
N TYR A 131 0.07 -0.78 -16.21
CA TYR A 131 1.01 -1.84 -16.57
C TYR A 131 0.36 -3.21 -16.64
N ARG A 132 0.91 -4.06 -17.51
CA ARG A 132 0.62 -5.48 -17.58
C ARG A 132 1.92 -6.25 -17.67
N LEU A 133 2.10 -7.23 -16.81
CA LEU A 133 3.28 -8.08 -16.77
C LEU A 133 3.12 -9.33 -17.63
N LYS A 134 4.23 -9.81 -18.17
CA LYS A 134 4.40 -11.16 -18.70
C LYS A 134 5.42 -11.89 -17.86
N TYR A 135 5.01 -13.06 -17.42
CA TYR A 135 5.82 -14.01 -16.68
C TYR A 135 6.32 -15.09 -17.64
N SER A 136 7.58 -15.47 -17.48
CA SER A 136 8.16 -16.61 -18.19
C SER A 136 9.11 -17.34 -17.25
N GLY A 137 9.15 -18.67 -17.36
CA GLY A 137 9.93 -19.53 -16.47
C GLY A 137 9.36 -19.66 -15.06
N ASP A 138 10.12 -20.33 -14.19
CA ASP A 138 9.69 -20.65 -12.83
C ASP A 138 10.16 -19.57 -11.85
N VAL A 139 9.23 -18.66 -11.53
CA VAL A 139 9.48 -17.61 -10.54
C VAL A 139 9.77 -18.25 -9.17
N PRO A 140 10.91 -17.97 -8.53
CA PRO A 140 11.29 -18.64 -7.30
C PRO A 140 10.41 -18.20 -6.13
N TRP A 141 10.25 -19.11 -5.18
CA TRP A 141 9.68 -18.78 -3.87
C TRP A 141 10.60 -17.79 -3.12
N PRO A 142 10.04 -16.88 -2.30
CA PRO A 142 10.84 -15.87 -1.61
C PRO A 142 11.87 -16.48 -0.63
N SER A 143 12.93 -15.74 -0.34
CA SER A 143 13.89 -16.13 0.70
C SER A 143 13.25 -16.07 2.09
N LYS A 144 13.77 -16.90 3.02
CA LYS A 144 13.25 -16.98 4.39
C LYS A 144 13.27 -15.63 5.14
N SER A 145 14.28 -14.80 4.91
CA SER A 145 14.38 -13.47 5.55
C SER A 145 13.20 -12.57 5.18
N LEU A 146 12.67 -12.69 3.96
CA LEU A 146 11.50 -11.92 3.54
C LEU A 146 10.22 -12.41 4.22
N VAL A 147 10.14 -13.71 4.51
CA VAL A 147 9.00 -14.33 5.19
C VAL A 147 8.88 -13.86 6.64
N ASP A 148 10.00 -13.73 7.34
CA ASP A 148 10.03 -13.35 8.76
C ASP A 148 9.56 -11.89 9.01
N GLU A 149 9.56 -11.03 7.98
CA GLU A 149 8.97 -9.68 8.04
C GLU A 149 7.43 -9.68 8.06
N CYS A 150 6.79 -10.81 7.75
CA CYS A 150 5.33 -10.96 7.68
C CYS A 150 4.71 -11.18 9.06
N THR A 151 4.88 -10.20 9.94
CA THR A 151 4.33 -10.26 11.30
C THR A 151 2.81 -10.22 11.32
N PRO A 152 2.16 -10.91 12.27
CA PRO A 152 0.70 -10.84 12.49
C PRO A 152 0.32 -9.40 12.79
N LYS A 153 -0.77 -8.92 12.20
CA LYS A 153 -1.32 -7.60 12.54
C LYS A 153 -2.84 -7.66 12.52
N ARG A 154 -3.47 -6.67 13.15
CA ARG A 154 -4.91 -6.55 13.48
C ARG A 154 -5.87 -7.23 12.51
N PHE A 155 -5.75 -7.02 11.20
CA PHE A 155 -6.69 -7.51 10.19
C PHE A 155 -6.28 -8.82 9.50
N TRP A 156 -5.07 -9.32 9.76
CA TRP A 156 -4.49 -10.49 9.09
C TRP A 156 -4.22 -11.61 10.09
N PRO A 157 -5.19 -12.51 10.33
CA PRO A 157 -5.11 -13.57 11.35
C PRO A 157 -4.23 -14.74 10.91
N VAL A 158 -2.93 -14.50 10.68
CA VAL A 158 -1.98 -15.48 10.11
C VAL A 158 -1.77 -16.73 10.99
N TYR A 159 -2.15 -16.70 12.26
CA TYR A 159 -2.09 -17.85 13.17
C TYR A 159 -3.42 -18.59 13.34
N ASN A 160 -4.50 -18.10 12.72
CA ASN A 160 -5.81 -18.75 12.80
C ASN A 160 -5.76 -20.10 12.06
N GLN A 161 -6.14 -21.17 12.74
CA GLN A 161 -6.02 -22.54 12.22
C GLN A 161 -6.92 -22.80 11.01
N THR A 162 -8.05 -22.12 10.89
CA THR A 162 -8.92 -22.21 9.71
C THR A 162 -8.20 -21.64 8.49
N PHE A 163 -7.60 -20.45 8.64
CA PHE A 163 -6.79 -19.84 7.58
C PHE A 163 -5.58 -20.69 7.21
N ILE A 164 -4.88 -21.28 8.18
CA ILE A 164 -3.73 -22.15 7.92
C ILE A 164 -4.13 -23.39 7.12
N ARG A 165 -5.26 -24.02 7.45
CA ARG A 165 -5.77 -25.17 6.69
C ARG A 165 -6.18 -24.75 5.29
N LEU A 166 -6.96 -23.67 5.18
CA LEU A 166 -7.40 -23.13 3.91
C LEU A 166 -6.22 -22.79 2.98
N ALA A 167 -5.19 -22.14 3.50
CA ALA A 167 -3.99 -21.80 2.74
C ALA A 167 -3.27 -23.05 2.19
N LYS A 168 -3.21 -24.13 3.00
CA LYS A 168 -2.70 -25.42 2.53
C LYS A 168 -3.61 -26.03 1.46
N ASP A 169 -4.92 -26.01 1.67
CA ASP A 169 -5.87 -26.61 0.73
C ASP A 169 -5.84 -25.92 -0.64
N ILE A 170 -5.63 -24.59 -0.69
CA ILE A 170 -5.62 -23.82 -1.93
C ILE A 170 -4.26 -23.85 -2.63
N ALA A 171 -3.15 -23.74 -1.88
CA ALA A 171 -1.86 -23.35 -2.46
C ALA A 171 -0.69 -24.30 -2.13
N LEU A 172 -0.92 -25.43 -1.43
CA LEU A 172 0.16 -26.38 -1.11
C LEU A 172 0.83 -26.97 -2.35
N ASP A 173 0.07 -27.17 -3.43
CA ASP A 173 0.55 -27.68 -4.72
C ASP A 173 0.88 -26.56 -5.72
N ALA A 174 0.93 -25.30 -5.28
CA ALA A 174 1.30 -24.19 -6.14
C ALA A 174 2.75 -24.34 -6.65
N LYS A 175 2.95 -24.13 -7.95
CA LYS A 175 4.27 -24.31 -8.57
C LYS A 175 5.24 -23.19 -8.22
N ASN A 176 4.71 -21.97 -8.14
CA ASN A 176 5.45 -20.74 -7.90
C ASN A 176 4.52 -19.67 -7.29
N PRO A 177 5.06 -18.51 -6.84
CA PRO A 177 4.26 -17.46 -6.23
C PRO A 177 3.13 -16.89 -7.11
N ILE A 178 3.30 -16.87 -8.43
CA ILE A 178 2.27 -16.38 -9.36
C ILE A 178 1.09 -17.36 -9.42
N ASP A 179 1.40 -18.67 -9.53
CA ASP A 179 0.40 -19.74 -9.49
C ASP A 179 -0.35 -19.74 -8.15
N ALA A 180 0.37 -19.56 -7.03
CA ALA A 180 -0.24 -19.42 -5.71
C ALA A 180 -1.20 -18.22 -5.66
N ALA A 181 -0.76 -17.03 -6.11
CA ALA A 181 -1.60 -15.84 -6.17
C ALA A 181 -2.86 -16.08 -7.02
N TYR A 182 -2.74 -16.76 -8.16
CA TYR A 182 -3.88 -17.10 -9.01
C TYR A 182 -4.87 -18.05 -8.33
N LYS A 183 -4.38 -19.14 -7.72
CA LYS A 183 -5.22 -20.11 -7.00
C LYS A 183 -5.97 -19.45 -5.84
N VAL A 184 -5.29 -18.61 -5.07
CA VAL A 184 -5.90 -17.84 -3.96
C VAL A 184 -6.95 -16.86 -4.50
N SER A 185 -6.62 -16.10 -5.53
CA SER A 185 -7.53 -15.15 -6.19
C SER A 185 -8.80 -15.86 -6.69
N ARG A 186 -8.64 -17.01 -7.35
CA ARG A 186 -9.75 -17.80 -7.87
C ARG A 186 -10.65 -18.30 -6.75
N TRP A 187 -10.05 -18.88 -5.72
CA TRP A 187 -10.79 -19.35 -4.56
C TRP A 187 -11.60 -18.22 -3.92
N ILE A 188 -10.99 -17.04 -3.74
CA ILE A 188 -11.67 -15.87 -3.18
C ILE A 188 -12.91 -15.51 -4.01
N LEU A 189 -12.75 -15.34 -5.33
CA LEU A 189 -13.87 -14.95 -6.20
C LEU A 189 -15.00 -15.98 -6.23
N ASP A 190 -14.67 -17.27 -6.22
CA ASP A 190 -15.64 -18.35 -6.25
C ASP A 190 -16.44 -18.46 -4.92
N HIS A 191 -15.96 -17.86 -3.84
CA HIS A 191 -16.54 -17.94 -2.50
C HIS A 191 -16.95 -16.57 -1.93
N LEU A 192 -16.96 -15.52 -2.76
CA LEU A 192 -17.24 -14.14 -2.35
C LEU A 192 -18.74 -13.83 -2.36
N GLU A 193 -19.24 -13.40 -1.20
CA GLU A 193 -20.51 -12.72 -1.02
C GLU A 193 -20.22 -11.24 -0.74
N TYR A 194 -20.23 -10.42 -1.80
CA TYR A 194 -19.85 -9.02 -1.68
C TYR A 194 -20.89 -8.22 -0.90
N THR A 195 -20.46 -7.61 0.22
CA THR A 195 -21.31 -6.75 1.05
C THR A 195 -20.51 -5.55 1.54
N VAL A 196 -21.05 -4.34 1.31
CA VAL A 196 -20.41 -3.11 1.77
C VAL A 196 -20.53 -3.00 3.27
N SER A 197 -19.41 -2.93 3.99
CA SER A 197 -19.42 -2.83 5.44
C SER A 197 -18.20 -2.10 5.99
N ARG A 198 -18.20 -1.79 7.28
CA ARG A 198 -16.99 -1.30 7.94
C ARG A 198 -15.96 -2.43 8.01
N ARG A 199 -14.70 -2.16 7.64
CA ARG A 199 -13.60 -3.10 7.76
C ARG A 199 -13.55 -3.80 9.10
N LYS A 200 -13.59 -5.12 9.08
CA LYS A 200 -13.41 -5.95 10.29
C LYS A 200 -12.27 -6.95 10.16
N GLY A 201 -11.65 -7.05 8.98
CA GLY A 201 -10.48 -7.89 8.72
C GLY A 201 -10.82 -9.33 8.37
N GLY A 202 -9.78 -10.09 8.03
CA GLY A 202 -9.92 -11.44 7.47
C GLY A 202 -10.65 -12.43 8.38
N GLU A 203 -10.51 -12.31 9.70
CA GLU A 203 -11.19 -13.21 10.65
C GLU A 203 -12.71 -13.04 10.66
N HIS A 204 -13.19 -11.81 10.43
CA HIS A 204 -14.62 -11.56 10.27
C HIS A 204 -15.11 -11.91 8.87
N ALA A 205 -14.26 -11.67 7.87
CA ALA A 205 -14.60 -11.91 6.47
C ALA A 205 -14.81 -13.40 6.17
N LEU A 206 -13.93 -14.26 6.68
CA LEU A 206 -13.98 -15.70 6.42
C LEU A 206 -14.94 -16.38 7.40
N ILE A 207 -16.15 -16.66 6.94
CA ILE A 207 -17.17 -17.33 7.76
C ILE A 207 -17.47 -18.75 7.27
N LYS A 208 -17.97 -19.58 8.18
CA LYS A 208 -18.43 -20.93 7.86
C LYS A 208 -19.95 -20.97 7.91
N GLU A 209 -20.58 -21.25 6.79
CA GLU A 209 -22.03 -21.39 6.66
C GLU A 209 -22.36 -22.74 6.05
N MET A 210 -23.27 -23.49 6.68
CA MET A 210 -23.71 -24.83 6.21
C MET A 210 -22.56 -25.81 5.91
N GLY A 211 -21.41 -25.67 6.59
CA GLY A 211 -20.24 -26.52 6.38
C GLY A 211 -19.22 -25.99 5.37
N HIS A 212 -19.57 -24.97 4.59
CA HIS A 212 -18.72 -24.36 3.56
C HIS A 212 -18.13 -23.04 4.07
N LEU A 213 -16.90 -22.75 3.64
CA LEU A 213 -16.27 -21.45 3.90
C LEU A 213 -16.71 -20.46 2.82
N LYS A 214 -17.03 -19.24 3.22
CA LYS A 214 -17.31 -18.12 2.33
C LYS A 214 -16.65 -16.85 2.84
N ILE A 215 -16.45 -15.89 1.94
CA ILE A 215 -15.96 -14.56 2.26
C ILE A 215 -17.15 -13.61 2.20
N VAL A 216 -17.41 -12.91 3.31
CA VAL A 216 -18.43 -11.87 3.38
C VAL A 216 -17.76 -10.54 3.67
N GLY A 217 -17.90 -9.57 2.76
CA GLY A 217 -17.35 -8.23 2.94
C GLY A 217 -17.10 -7.54 1.61
N ASP A 218 -16.35 -6.44 1.65
CA ASP A 218 -16.07 -5.64 0.46
C ASP A 218 -14.61 -5.76 -0.01
N CYS A 219 -14.14 -4.78 -0.79
CA CYS A 219 -12.77 -4.75 -1.31
C CYS A 219 -11.70 -4.86 -0.22
N GLU A 220 -11.93 -4.32 0.98
CA GLU A 220 -10.98 -4.40 2.08
C GLU A 220 -10.91 -5.81 2.67
N GLU A 221 -12.06 -6.45 2.92
CA GLU A 221 -12.10 -7.84 3.39
C GLU A 221 -11.49 -8.82 2.37
N VAL A 222 -11.76 -8.61 1.08
CA VAL A 222 -11.15 -9.38 -0.02
C VAL A 222 -9.63 -9.25 0.00
N ALA A 223 -9.11 -8.02 0.10
CA ALA A 223 -7.68 -7.77 0.18
C ALA A 223 -7.04 -8.35 1.46
N ASP A 224 -7.76 -8.33 2.58
CA ASP A 224 -7.32 -8.89 3.85
C ASP A 224 -7.24 -10.42 3.83
N VAL A 225 -8.24 -11.10 3.27
CA VAL A 225 -8.22 -12.56 3.11
C VAL A 225 -7.07 -12.99 2.20
N PHE A 226 -6.92 -12.35 1.04
CA PHE A 226 -5.80 -12.61 0.13
C PHE A 226 -4.46 -12.43 0.85
N THR A 227 -4.27 -11.26 1.49
CA THR A 227 -3.02 -10.93 2.18
C THR A 227 -2.70 -11.94 3.29
N THR A 228 -3.71 -12.38 4.03
CA THR A 228 -3.56 -13.37 5.09
C THR A 228 -3.08 -14.71 4.54
N ILE A 229 -3.74 -15.23 3.49
CA ILE A 229 -3.39 -16.52 2.89
C ILE A 229 -1.98 -16.48 2.29
N MET A 230 -1.66 -15.42 1.55
CA MET A 230 -0.33 -15.25 0.94
C MET A 230 0.78 -15.20 2.01
N ARG A 231 0.55 -14.50 3.14
CA ARG A 231 1.50 -14.48 4.26
C ARG A 231 1.69 -15.85 4.91
N ILE A 232 0.62 -16.62 5.06
CA ILE A 232 0.67 -17.98 5.64
C ILE A 232 1.55 -18.92 4.80
N ILE A 233 1.49 -18.80 3.48
CA ILE A 233 2.32 -19.61 2.57
C ILE A 233 3.72 -19.03 2.35
N GLY A 234 4.11 -18.01 3.12
CA GLY A 234 5.44 -17.42 3.08
C GLY A 234 5.68 -16.44 1.94
N ILE A 235 4.62 -15.82 1.40
CA ILE A 235 4.76 -14.73 0.43
C ILE A 235 4.48 -13.41 1.13
N LYS A 236 5.45 -12.50 1.07
CA LYS A 236 5.28 -11.14 1.56
C LYS A 236 4.18 -10.44 0.78
N SER A 237 3.14 -10.03 1.50
CA SER A 237 1.93 -9.45 0.94
C SER A 237 1.42 -8.30 1.82
N ARG A 238 0.72 -7.33 1.23
CA ARG A 238 0.14 -6.16 1.92
C ARG A 238 -1.12 -5.70 1.22
N VAL A 239 -1.97 -4.98 1.95
CA VAL A 239 -3.12 -4.27 1.38
C VAL A 239 -2.69 -2.88 0.91
N VAL A 240 -3.19 -2.47 -0.24
CA VAL A 240 -3.16 -1.09 -0.74
C VAL A 240 -4.57 -0.54 -0.65
N LYS A 241 -4.69 0.71 -0.23
CA LYS A 241 -5.96 1.45 -0.20
C LYS A 241 -5.79 2.76 -0.95
N GLY A 242 -6.85 3.15 -1.66
CA GLY A 242 -6.87 4.37 -2.44
C GLY A 242 -8.16 4.50 -3.22
N LEU A 243 -8.09 5.15 -4.37
CA LEU A 243 -9.21 5.41 -5.26
C LEU A 243 -9.10 4.56 -6.52
N MET A 244 -10.22 4.00 -6.96
CA MET A 244 -10.45 3.54 -8.32
C MET A 244 -11.27 4.61 -9.05
N LEU A 245 -10.69 5.23 -10.07
CA LEU A 245 -11.31 6.32 -10.82
C LEU A 245 -12.46 5.78 -11.70
N ILE A 246 -13.69 5.99 -11.26
CA ILE A 246 -14.92 5.54 -11.95
C ILE A 246 -15.82 6.73 -12.30
N GLY A 247 -16.70 6.54 -13.31
CA GLY A 247 -17.70 7.54 -13.68
C GLY A 247 -17.13 8.80 -14.35
N ARG A 248 -16.23 8.64 -15.32
CA ARG A 248 -15.63 9.75 -16.09
C ARG A 248 -16.71 10.60 -16.77
N GLN A 249 -16.62 11.92 -16.62
CA GLN A 249 -17.46 12.91 -17.32
C GLN A 249 -16.58 14.07 -17.81
N ASP A 250 -16.79 14.52 -19.05
CA ASP A 250 -16.12 15.70 -19.64
C ASP A 250 -14.59 15.76 -19.51
N GLY A 251 -13.92 14.60 -19.49
CA GLY A 251 -12.46 14.53 -19.38
C GLY A 251 -11.92 14.52 -17.94
N GLU A 252 -12.81 14.45 -16.95
CA GLU A 252 -12.46 14.44 -15.54
C GLU A 252 -13.12 13.26 -14.81
N TYR A 253 -12.54 12.88 -13.68
CA TYR A 253 -13.20 12.05 -12.68
C TYR A 253 -13.48 12.92 -11.46
N TYR A 254 -14.75 13.07 -11.10
CA TYR A 254 -15.17 13.88 -9.97
C TYR A 254 -15.88 13.00 -8.95
N MET A 255 -15.36 12.93 -7.74
CA MET A 255 -15.90 12.13 -6.65
C MET A 255 -16.03 12.99 -5.41
N TRP A 256 -17.06 12.76 -4.61
CA TRP A 256 -17.24 13.51 -3.37
C TRP A 256 -17.87 12.68 -2.26
N ILE A 257 -17.57 13.06 -1.03
CA ILE A 257 -18.20 12.58 0.20
C ILE A 257 -18.62 13.78 1.04
N LYS A 258 -19.86 13.75 1.53
CA LYS A 258 -20.47 14.86 2.27
C LYS A 258 -21.03 14.39 3.59
N LYS A 259 -20.75 15.11 4.67
CA LYS A 259 -21.38 14.89 5.98
C LYS A 259 -22.83 15.34 5.95
N VAL A 260 -23.74 14.48 6.39
CA VAL A 260 -25.18 14.76 6.55
C VAL A 260 -25.64 14.28 7.92
N GLY A 261 -25.74 15.21 8.87
CA GLY A 261 -25.98 14.86 10.28
C GLY A 261 -24.82 14.03 10.83
N GLU A 262 -25.14 12.84 11.35
CA GLU A 262 -24.18 11.87 11.89
C GLU A 262 -23.73 10.82 10.85
N THR A 263 -24.15 10.96 9.59
CA THR A 263 -23.83 10.04 8.50
C THR A 263 -23.15 10.76 7.34
N TYR A 264 -22.88 10.01 6.27
CA TYR A 264 -22.26 10.52 5.05
C TYR A 264 -23.08 10.14 3.83
N GLU A 265 -23.17 11.07 2.89
CA GLU A 265 -23.60 10.85 1.51
C GLU A 265 -22.38 10.82 0.60
N TYR A 266 -22.47 10.07 -0.49
CA TYR A 266 -21.39 9.85 -1.44
C TYR A 266 -21.90 10.11 -2.85
N SER A 267 -21.02 10.55 -3.74
CA SER A 267 -21.29 10.54 -5.18
C SER A 267 -21.56 9.11 -5.68
N ASP A 268 -22.44 8.94 -6.67
CA ASP A 268 -22.76 7.62 -7.25
C ASP A 268 -21.52 6.89 -7.80
N ASN A 269 -20.50 7.64 -8.19
CA ASN A 269 -19.22 7.15 -8.68
C ASN A 269 -18.11 7.19 -7.61
N TRP A 270 -18.46 7.16 -6.32
CA TRP A 270 -17.46 7.10 -5.26
C TRP A 270 -16.59 5.84 -5.40
N GLY A 271 -15.30 6.06 -5.63
CA GLY A 271 -14.36 5.02 -6.01
C GLY A 271 -13.45 4.50 -4.90
N GLY A 272 -13.86 4.59 -3.63
CA GLY A 272 -13.05 4.02 -2.54
C GLY A 272 -12.73 2.55 -2.81
N HIS A 273 -11.44 2.19 -2.84
CA HIS A 273 -11.01 0.85 -3.25
C HIS A 273 -9.79 0.35 -2.49
N ALA A 274 -9.74 -0.95 -2.28
CA ALA A 274 -8.63 -1.65 -1.67
C ALA A 274 -8.30 -2.92 -2.45
N TRP A 275 -7.01 -3.18 -2.61
CA TRP A 275 -6.53 -4.35 -3.34
C TRP A 275 -5.23 -4.86 -2.74
N PRO A 276 -4.94 -6.15 -2.85
CA PRO A 276 -3.70 -6.71 -2.36
C PRO A 276 -2.51 -6.47 -3.31
N GLN A 277 -1.32 -6.49 -2.71
CA GLN A 277 -0.04 -6.60 -3.41
C GLN A 277 0.79 -7.71 -2.79
N PHE A 278 1.57 -8.41 -3.60
CA PHE A 278 2.61 -9.32 -3.11
C PHE A 278 3.98 -8.98 -3.70
N TYR A 279 5.05 -9.43 -3.03
CA TYR A 279 6.42 -9.04 -3.36
C TYR A 279 7.21 -10.19 -3.99
N ILE A 280 8.00 -9.87 -5.01
CA ILE A 280 8.98 -10.77 -5.63
C ILE A 280 10.35 -10.10 -5.57
N GLU A 281 11.38 -10.81 -5.09
CA GLU A 281 12.69 -10.23 -4.74
C GLU A 281 13.36 -9.47 -5.88
N ASP A 282 13.41 -10.04 -7.09
CA ASP A 282 14.10 -9.44 -8.23
C ASP A 282 13.21 -8.48 -9.05
N PHE A 283 11.97 -8.22 -8.60
CA PHE A 283 11.04 -7.35 -9.35
C PHE A 283 10.41 -6.25 -8.49
N GLY A 284 9.93 -6.58 -7.29
CA GLY A 284 9.24 -5.68 -6.38
C GLY A 284 7.78 -6.07 -6.14
N TRP A 285 6.96 -5.07 -5.80
CA TRP A 285 5.53 -5.25 -5.54
C TRP A 285 4.73 -5.45 -6.82
N ILE A 286 3.89 -6.48 -6.83
CA ILE A 286 2.95 -6.81 -7.89
C ILE A 286 1.54 -6.62 -7.35
N ASP A 287 0.74 -5.81 -8.05
CA ASP A 287 -0.66 -5.59 -7.74
C ASP A 287 -1.52 -6.80 -8.16
N VAL A 288 -2.51 -7.12 -7.34
CA VAL A 288 -3.52 -8.14 -7.63
C VAL A 288 -4.88 -7.48 -7.53
N GLU A 289 -5.57 -7.39 -8.65
CA GLU A 289 -6.89 -6.79 -8.75
C GLU A 289 -7.94 -7.88 -9.04
N LEU A 290 -9.00 -7.89 -8.24
CA LEU A 290 -10.02 -8.95 -8.21
C LEU A 290 -11.43 -8.44 -8.48
N LEU A 291 -11.65 -7.14 -8.39
CA LEU A 291 -12.96 -6.49 -8.40
C LEU A 291 -13.08 -5.44 -9.52
N GLU A 292 -12.00 -5.20 -10.28
CA GLU A 292 -12.05 -4.47 -11.55
C GLU A 292 -12.52 -5.37 -12.72
N GLY A 293 -13.81 -5.69 -12.73
CA GLY A 293 -14.43 -6.57 -13.72
C GLY A 293 -14.37 -8.06 -13.34
N PRO A 294 -14.68 -8.97 -14.27
CA PRO A 294 -14.82 -10.40 -13.97
C PRO A 294 -13.50 -11.18 -13.91
N ASP A 295 -12.40 -10.60 -14.40
CA ASP A 295 -11.13 -11.28 -14.60
C ASP A 295 -10.18 -11.09 -13.41
N ILE A 296 -9.43 -12.14 -13.06
CA ILE A 296 -8.32 -12.05 -12.11
C ILE A 296 -7.16 -11.34 -12.80
N LYS A 297 -6.70 -10.25 -12.21
CA LYS A 297 -5.59 -9.46 -12.73
C LYS A 297 -4.41 -9.55 -11.77
N ILE A 298 -3.35 -10.25 -12.18
CA ILE A 298 -2.10 -10.35 -11.42
C ILE A 298 -1.01 -9.66 -12.23
N GLY A 299 -0.48 -8.56 -11.68
CA GLY A 299 0.43 -7.68 -12.40
C GLY A 299 -0.21 -7.03 -13.62
N ASP A 300 -1.51 -6.79 -13.57
CA ASP A 300 -2.26 -6.02 -14.58
C ASP A 300 -3.06 -4.94 -13.83
N LEU A 301 -2.53 -3.72 -13.80
CA LEU A 301 -3.14 -2.59 -13.09
C LEU A 301 -3.47 -1.48 -14.08
N SER A 302 -4.72 -1.02 -14.05
CA SER A 302 -5.17 0.10 -14.86
C SER A 302 -4.71 1.45 -14.29
N GLU A 303 -4.69 2.45 -15.16
CA GLU A 303 -4.47 3.87 -14.85
C GLU A 303 -5.52 4.48 -13.91
N TYR A 304 -6.58 3.73 -13.58
CA TYR A 304 -7.65 4.18 -12.70
C TYR A 304 -7.30 3.97 -11.23
N HIS A 305 -6.21 3.29 -10.90
CA HIS A 305 -5.85 3.01 -9.50
C HIS A 305 -4.89 4.08 -8.95
N VAL A 306 -5.36 4.86 -7.99
CA VAL A 306 -4.59 5.89 -7.28
C VAL A 306 -4.37 5.47 -5.84
N LYS A 307 -3.12 5.23 -5.46
CA LYS A 307 -2.72 4.72 -4.14
C LYS A 307 -2.62 5.85 -3.13
N PHE A 308 -3.21 5.68 -1.96
CA PHE A 308 -3.11 6.64 -0.85
C PHE A 308 -2.51 6.04 0.41
N ASN A 309 -2.77 4.75 0.69
CA ASN A 309 -2.28 4.09 1.89
C ASN A 309 -1.81 2.67 1.62
N ILE A 310 -0.83 2.24 2.42
CA ILE A 310 -0.37 0.87 2.55
C ILE A 310 -0.77 0.36 3.92
N GLU A 311 -1.31 -0.86 3.98
CA GLU A 311 -1.77 -1.62 5.15
C GLU A 311 -2.92 -0.98 5.94
N ASP A 312 -2.85 0.34 6.16
CA ASP A 312 -3.81 1.17 6.87
C ASP A 312 -4.34 0.49 8.14
N ARG A 313 -3.47 0.38 9.15
CA ARG A 313 -3.79 -0.30 10.42
C ARG A 313 -4.70 0.51 11.35
N MET A 314 -4.87 1.79 11.07
CA MET A 314 -5.51 2.75 11.98
C MET A 314 -6.95 3.07 11.57
N TYR A 315 -7.27 3.12 10.28
CA TYR A 315 -8.63 3.41 9.82
C TYR A 315 -9.44 2.14 9.55
N THR A 316 -10.77 2.30 9.59
CA THR A 316 -11.72 1.18 9.50
C THR A 316 -12.86 1.57 8.56
N GLY A 317 -13.03 0.88 7.43
CA GLY A 317 -14.13 1.06 6.49
C GLY A 317 -13.67 1.32 5.07
N SER A 318 -14.42 0.80 4.09
CA SER A 318 -14.28 1.04 2.64
C SER A 318 -14.52 2.49 2.24
N THR A 319 -14.92 3.31 3.21
CA THR A 319 -14.91 4.76 3.15
C THR A 319 -13.47 5.25 3.28
N ILE A 320 -13.03 6.00 2.28
CA ILE A 320 -11.80 6.82 2.30
C ILE A 320 -11.81 7.91 3.39
N SER A 321 -12.85 7.98 4.22
CA SER A 321 -13.08 8.94 5.32
C SER A 321 -11.98 9.06 6.39
N GLY A 322 -10.85 8.35 6.24
CA GLY A 322 -9.63 8.53 7.04
C GLY A 322 -8.52 9.33 6.35
N MET A 323 -8.69 9.79 5.11
CA MET A 323 -7.67 10.62 4.44
C MET A 323 -7.56 12.00 5.06
N VAL A 324 -8.66 12.57 5.54
CA VAL A 324 -8.64 13.82 6.29
C VAL A 324 -9.08 13.57 7.73
N VAL A 325 -8.27 14.00 8.69
CA VAL A 325 -8.57 13.89 10.12
C VAL A 325 -8.52 15.27 10.77
N ALA A 326 -9.63 15.60 11.43
CA ALA A 326 -9.81 16.74 12.30
C ALA A 326 -10.33 16.24 13.66
N SER A 327 -10.03 16.97 14.74
CA SER A 327 -10.50 16.60 16.08
C SER A 327 -11.74 17.37 16.50
N GLN A 328 -11.82 18.68 16.20
CA GLN A 328 -12.89 19.56 16.70
C GLN A 328 -13.73 20.16 15.56
N LEU A 329 -13.09 20.49 14.45
CA LEU A 329 -13.71 20.93 13.21
C LEU A 329 -14.36 19.74 12.51
N SER A 330 -15.51 20.00 11.92
CA SER A 330 -16.19 19.04 11.07
C SER A 330 -15.70 19.14 9.64
N ILE A 331 -15.40 18.00 9.03
CA ILE A 331 -15.22 17.86 7.58
C ILE A 331 -16.62 17.72 6.98
N MET A 332 -17.10 18.78 6.33
CA MET A 332 -18.46 18.83 5.79
C MET A 332 -18.56 18.24 4.40
N LEU A 333 -17.53 18.42 3.59
CA LEU A 333 -17.46 17.96 2.20
C LEU A 333 -15.99 17.77 1.83
N GLU A 334 -15.71 16.68 1.15
CA GLU A 334 -14.40 16.36 0.56
C GLU A 334 -14.62 15.96 -0.90
N GLU A 335 -13.92 16.64 -1.79
CA GLU A 335 -14.06 16.51 -3.23
C GLU A 335 -12.73 16.14 -3.87
N TYR A 336 -12.76 15.24 -4.83
CA TYR A 336 -11.62 14.84 -5.63
C TYR A 336 -11.94 15.04 -7.11
N HIS A 337 -11.19 15.93 -7.76
CA HIS A 337 -11.25 16.16 -9.21
C HIS A 337 -9.94 15.70 -9.85
N PHE A 338 -10.00 14.59 -10.60
CA PHE A 338 -8.88 14.11 -11.40
C PHE A 338 -9.06 14.60 -12.83
N ILE A 339 -8.32 15.63 -13.19
CA ILE A 339 -8.31 16.23 -14.53
C ILE A 339 -7.21 15.54 -15.33
N ILE A 340 -7.56 14.90 -16.44
CA ILE A 340 -6.58 14.21 -17.28
C ILE A 340 -5.64 15.24 -17.90
N GLY A 341 -4.33 15.06 -17.69
CA GLY A 341 -3.32 15.87 -18.36
C GLY A 341 -3.37 15.62 -19.87
N GLY A 342 -3.55 16.67 -20.66
CA GLY A 342 -3.28 16.60 -22.10
C GLY A 342 -1.80 16.26 -22.30
N GLY A 343 -1.55 15.14 -22.98
CA GLY A 343 -0.20 14.66 -23.30
C GLY A 343 0.59 15.59 -24.20
#